data_AF-A0A1I3EHB1-F1
#
_entry.id   AF-A0A1I3EHB1-F1
#
_cell.length_a   1.000
_cell.length_b   1.000
_cell.length_c   1.000
_cell.angle_alpha   90.00
_cell.angle_beta   90.00
_cell.angle_gamma   90.00
#
_symmetry.space_group_name_H-M   'P 1'
#
loop_
_entity.id
_entity.type
_entity.pdbx_description
1 polymer ?
#
loop_
_entity_poly.entity_id
_entity_poly.type
_entity_poly.pdbx_seq_one_letter_code
_entity_poly.pdbx_strand_id
1 'polypeptide(L)' 'MYEIKKDIPYSKAKKSEFPFSEMEAGDCFDVPCGGDLPLSKIRNRLMSRLRVEKAATKRKYATRHIESEGVIRVWRLE' A
#
# COMPACT_ATOMS: atom_id res chain seq x y z
N MET A 1 -11.15 14.48 11.20
CA MET A 1 -9.83 15.14 11.18
C MET A 1 -8.82 14.01 11.06
N TYR A 2 -8.15 13.88 9.91
CA TYR A 2 -7.25 12.74 9.65
C TYR A 2 -5.81 13.14 9.99
N GLU A 3 -5.18 12.39 10.89
CA GLU A 3 -3.83 12.66 11.39
C GLU A 3 -2.83 11.80 10.61
N ILE A 4 -2.06 12.46 9.75
CA ILE A 4 -1.01 11.84 8.93
C ILE A 4 0.24 11.71 9.80
N LYS A 5 0.68 10.47 10.07
CA LYS A 5 2.01 10.20 10.64
C LYS A 5 3.06 10.47 9.55
N LYS A 6 4.11 11.24 9.89
CA LYS A 6 5.24 11.52 8.99
C LYS A 6 6.00 10.24 8.68
N ASP A 7 5.72 9.66 7.51
CA ASP A 7 6.63 9.16 6.47
C ASP A 7 5.82 8.75 5.22
N ILE A 8 4.76 9.51 4.92
CA ILE A 8 3.79 9.18 3.87
C ILE A 8 3.54 10.45 3.04
N PRO A 9 4.14 10.60 1.85
CA PRO A 9 3.71 11.61 0.91
C PRO A 9 2.52 11.06 0.12
N TYR A 10 1.42 11.83 0.05
CA TYR A 10 0.61 11.83 -1.16
C TYR A 10 0.33 13.26 -1.59
N SER A 11 1.26 13.77 -2.40
CA SER A 11 1.06 14.88 -3.32
C SER A 11 0.27 14.40 -4.53
N LYS A 12 -0.52 15.29 -5.13
CA LYS A 12 -1.40 15.02 -6.27
C LYS A 12 -0.61 14.56 -7.50
N ALA A 13 -0.70 13.29 -7.91
CA ALA A 13 -0.41 12.85 -9.29
C ALA A 13 -1.10 11.53 -9.70
N LYS A 14 -1.21 11.35 -11.03
CA LYS A 14 -2.11 10.44 -11.78
C LYS A 14 -1.59 8.98 -11.96
N LYS A 15 -2.56 8.06 -12.13
CA LYS A 15 -2.59 6.79 -12.91
C LYS A 15 -2.03 5.46 -12.36
N SER A 16 -1.62 5.34 -11.10
CA SER A 16 -1.49 4.03 -10.42
C SER A 16 -2.36 3.99 -9.16
N GLU A 17 -3.09 2.89 -8.94
CA GLU A 17 -3.98 2.69 -7.77
C GLU A 17 -3.20 2.67 -6.44
N PHE A 18 -1.87 2.47 -6.48
CA PHE A 18 -0.98 2.39 -5.32
C PHE A 18 0.40 3.04 -5.62
N PRO A 19 1.09 3.61 -4.61
CA PRO A 19 2.35 4.37 -4.77
C PRO A 19 3.62 3.53 -4.87
N PHE A 20 3.57 2.27 -5.33
CA PHE A 20 4.72 1.36 -5.25
C PHE A 20 6.02 1.88 -5.87
N SER A 21 5.89 2.63 -6.96
CA SER A 21 7.01 3.18 -7.70
C SER A 21 7.70 4.32 -6.95
N GLU A 22 6.96 5.04 -6.10
CA GLU A 22 7.40 6.21 -5.33
C GLU A 22 7.95 5.84 -3.94
N MET A 23 7.64 4.66 -3.42
CA MET A 23 8.20 4.18 -2.15
C MET A 23 9.71 4.01 -2.26
N GLU A 24 10.48 4.47 -1.28
CA GLU A 24 11.89 4.14 -1.05
C GLU A 24 12.05 2.93 -0.10
N ALA A 25 13.25 2.38 0.01
CA ALA A 25 13.49 1.24 0.91
C ALA A 25 13.39 1.71 2.37
N GLY A 26 12.51 1.08 3.15
CA GLY A 26 12.15 1.52 4.50
C GLY A 26 10.75 2.15 4.59
N ASP A 27 10.21 2.65 3.48
CA ASP A 27 8.92 3.32 3.46
C ASP A 27 7.76 2.36 3.75
N CYS A 28 6.68 2.92 4.27
CA CYS A 28 5.41 2.21 4.40
C CYS A 28 4.22 3.07 4.03
N PHE A 29 3.16 2.42 3.54
CA PHE A 29 1.87 3.07 3.33
C PHE A 29 0.73 2.18 3.81
N ASP A 30 -0.38 2.81 4.16
CA ASP A 30 -1.58 2.15 4.65
C ASP A 30 -2.66 2.14 3.57
N VAL A 31 -3.21 0.95 3.32
CA VAL A 31 -4.38 0.78 2.47
C VAL A 31 -5.58 0.61 3.37
N PRO A 32 -6.51 1.58 3.44
CA PRO A 32 -7.72 1.43 4.22
C PRO A 32 -8.52 0.23 3.71
N CYS A 33 -8.82 -0.69 4.61
CA CYS A 33 -9.62 -1.88 4.35
C CYS A 33 -10.66 -2.05 5.47
N GLY A 34 -11.87 -1.62 5.17
CA GLY A 34 -12.98 -1.60 6.11
C GLY A 34 -14.04 -0.63 5.60
N GLY A 35 -15.31 -0.85 5.98
CA GLY A 35 -16.45 -0.10 5.45
C GLY A 35 -17.05 -0.73 4.19
N ASP A 36 -17.44 0.11 3.21
CA ASP A 36 -18.17 -0.28 1.99
C ASP A 36 -17.43 -1.20 1.01
N LEU A 37 -16.09 -1.25 1.10
CA LEU A 37 -15.26 -2.08 0.22
C LEU A 37 -14.83 -3.36 0.93
N PRO A 38 -15.21 -4.54 0.41
CA PRO A 38 -14.83 -5.80 1.04
C PRO A 38 -13.32 -6.00 1.01
N LEU A 39 -12.76 -6.34 2.18
CA LEU A 39 -11.33 -6.63 2.40
C LEU A 39 -10.72 -7.53 1.31
N SER A 40 -11.48 -8.54 0.88
CA SER A 40 -11.07 -9.48 -0.16
C SER A 40 -10.79 -8.80 -1.50
N LYS A 41 -11.59 -7.81 -1.92
CA LYS A 41 -11.36 -7.07 -3.17
C LYS A 41 -10.09 -6.21 -3.08
N ILE A 42 -9.90 -5.51 -1.98
CA ILE A 42 -8.74 -4.64 -1.77
C ILE A 42 -7.46 -5.49 -1.72
N ARG A 43 -7.47 -6.56 -0.94
CA ARG A 43 -6.35 -7.51 -0.85
C ARG A 43 -6.03 -8.13 -2.21
N ASN A 44 -7.02 -8.55 -2.99
CA ASN A 44 -6.80 -9.13 -4.31
C ASN A 44 -6.18 -8.12 -5.29
N ARG A 45 -6.65 -6.87 -5.29
CA ARG A 45 -6.07 -5.79 -6.12
C ARG A 45 -4.63 -5.48 -5.71
N LEU A 46 -4.39 -5.32 -4.41
CA LEU A 46 -3.06 -5.06 -3.85
C LEU A 46 -2.08 -6.17 -4.24
N MET A 47 -2.46 -7.43 -4.03
CA MET A 47 -1.61 -8.57 -4.36
C MET A 47 -1.36 -8.70 -5.87
N SER A 48 -2.38 -8.43 -6.69
CA SER A 48 -2.23 -8.42 -8.15
C SER A 48 -1.20 -7.37 -8.60
N ARG A 49 -1.29 -6.15 -8.05
CA ARG A 49 -0.34 -5.08 -8.36
C ARG A 49 1.06 -5.35 -7.82
N LEU A 50 1.18 -5.88 -6.60
CA LEU A 50 2.46 -6.32 -6.04
C LEU A 50 3.15 -7.37 -6.92
N ARG A 51 2.40 -8.29 -7.53
CA ARG A 51 2.99 -9.26 -8.48
C ARG A 51 3.54 -8.58 -9.72
N VAL A 52 2.78 -7.64 -10.30
CA VAL A 52 3.22 -6.87 -11.49
C VAL A 52 4.46 -6.04 -11.15
N GLU A 53 4.44 -5.34 -10.03
CA GLU A 53 5.57 -4.53 -9.57
C GLU A 53 6.81 -5.39 -9.33
N LYS A 54 6.67 -6.51 -8.60
CA LYS A 54 7.77 -7.45 -8.33
C LYS A 54 8.38 -8.00 -9.62
N ALA A 55 7.57 -8.25 -10.65
CA ALA A 55 8.05 -8.68 -11.95
C ALA A 55 8.80 -7.57 -12.70
N ALA A 56 8.40 -6.31 -12.55
CA ALA A 56 9.00 -5.17 -13.22
C ALA A 56 10.28 -4.65 -12.54
N THR A 57 10.29 -4.53 -11.21
CA THR A 57 11.33 -3.78 -10.48
C THR A 57 12.19 -4.64 -9.56
N LYS A 58 11.85 -5.92 -9.35
CA LYS A 58 12.49 -6.82 -8.36
C LYS A 58 12.53 -6.28 -6.92
N ARG A 59 11.81 -5.19 -6.62
CA ARG A 59 11.66 -4.61 -5.29
C ARG A 59 10.94 -5.59 -4.37
N LYS A 60 11.28 -5.58 -3.08
CA LYS A 60 10.66 -6.44 -2.09
C LYS A 60 9.69 -5.65 -1.24
N TYR A 61 8.52 -6.23 -1.00
CA TYR A 61 7.49 -5.63 -0.17
C TYR A 61 7.00 -6.63 0.88
N ALA A 62 6.68 -6.14 2.07
CA ALA A 62 5.95 -6.87 3.09
C ALA A 62 4.56 -6.27 3.26
N THR A 63 3.56 -7.08 3.59
CA THR A 63 2.20 -6.61 3.85
C THR A 63 1.68 -7.19 5.15
N ARG A 64 1.00 -6.41 5.97
CA ARG A 64 0.34 -6.86 7.20
C ARG A 64 -1.04 -6.22 7.31
N HIS A 65 -2.02 -7.04 7.64
CA HIS A 65 -3.34 -6.56 7.99
C HIS A 65 -3.35 -6.15 9.47
N ILE A 66 -3.82 -4.93 9.74
CA ILE A 66 -3.97 -4.37 11.08
C ILE A 66 -5.48 -4.19 11.30
N GLU A 67 -6.11 -5.21 11.89
CA GLU A 67 -7.56 -5.25 12.10
C GLU A 67 -8.07 -4.12 13.00
N SER A 68 -7.28 -3.73 14.01
CA SER A 68 -7.62 -2.64 14.93
C SER A 68 -7.70 -1.27 14.25
N GLU A 69 -6.97 -1.08 13.16
CA GLU A 69 -6.95 0.16 12.38
C GLU A 69 -7.80 0.04 11.10
N GLY A 70 -8.22 -1.17 10.74
CA GLY A 70 -8.91 -1.43 9.47
C GLY A 70 -8.04 -1.08 8.27
N VAL A 71 -6.74 -1.42 8.30
CA VAL A 71 -5.79 -1.11 7.22
C VAL A 71 -4.91 -2.32 6.87
N ILE A 72 -4.50 -2.42 5.60
CA ILE A 72 -3.37 -3.25 5.18
C ILE A 72 -2.17 -2.33 5.05
N ARG A 73 -1.21 -2.46 5.96
CA ARG A 73 0.08 -1.76 5.88
C ARG A 73 1.01 -2.51 4.95
N VAL A 74 1.67 -1.77 4.08
CA VAL A 74 2.63 -2.29 3.10
C VAL A 74 3.96 -1.60 3.33
N TRP A 75 5.04 -2.36 3.46
CA TRP A 75 6.41 -1.86 3.60
C TRP A 75 7.20 -2.21 2.36
N ARG A 76 8.08 -1.31 1.91
CA ARG A 76 9.14 -1.64 0.96
C ARG A 76 10.39 -2.02 1.73
N LEU A 77 10.85 -3.25 1.54
CA LEU A 77 12.02 -3.82 2.21
C LEU A 77 13.32 -3.47 1.49
N GLU A 78 13.31 -3.52 0.15
CA GLU A 78 14.46 -3.30 -0.75
C GLU A 78 13.99 -2.67 -2.07
#